data_AF-A0A961KEF5-F1
#
_entry.id   AF-A0A961KEF5-F1
#
_cell.length_a   1.000
_cell.length_b   1.000
_cell.length_c   1.000
_cell.angle_alpha   90.00
_cell.angle_beta   90.00
_cell.angle_gamma   90.00
#
_symmetry.space_group_name_H-M   'P 1'
#
loop_
_entity.id
_entity.type
_entity.pdbx_description
1 polymer ?
#
loop_
_entity_poly.entity_id
_entity_poly.type
_entity_poly.pdbx_seq_one_letter_code
_entity_poly.pdbx_strand_id
1 'polypeptide(L)'
;MPHDGQDRTATAPLMDDLQTRVAALQAPLDALLARATDQVRAMVSDGGRISGGLVDANQRAAHGLAWLATYVEAIRQMSAWATRLSEAGAFGEMEALLLQIGAGEYLAQIIGGIPMNQGEMARPSDLGLSTGDLAPLMDQPVLAGNSPAARARLVALMRENHGRATFGATGLDEELEMIRDQF
;
A
#
# COMPACT_ATOMS: atom_id res chain seq x y z
N MET A 1 -27.24 -5.87 39.74
CA MET A 1 -27.03 -5.00 38.57
C MET A 1 -25.86 -5.60 37.79
N PRO A 2 -26.04 -6.03 36.53
CA PRO A 2 -24.92 -6.51 35.74
C PRO A 2 -23.95 -5.35 35.52
N HIS A 3 -22.66 -5.59 35.70
CA HIS A 3 -21.62 -4.66 35.30
C HIS A 3 -21.58 -4.67 33.76
N ASP A 4 -22.17 -3.65 33.14
CA ASP A 4 -22.01 -3.41 31.72
C ASP A 4 -20.53 -3.29 31.41
N GLY A 5 -20.12 -4.08 30.41
CA GLY A 5 -18.74 -4.31 30.04
C GLY A 5 -17.99 -3.00 29.91
N GLN A 6 -16.87 -2.92 30.63
CA GLN A 6 -15.85 -1.92 30.44
C GLN A 6 -15.60 -1.76 28.94
N ASP A 7 -15.84 -0.54 28.47
CA ASP A 7 -15.55 -0.08 27.13
C ASP A 7 -14.17 -0.61 26.72
N ARG A 8 -14.16 -1.53 25.77
CA ARG A 8 -12.92 -2.15 25.25
C ARG A 8 -12.13 -1.05 24.59
N THR A 9 -11.27 -0.37 25.35
CA THR A 9 -10.24 0.60 24.92
C THR A 9 -10.36 0.92 23.44
N ALA A 10 -11.24 1.87 23.09
CA ALA A 10 -11.48 2.21 21.69
C ALA A 10 -10.12 2.53 21.05
N THR A 11 -9.65 1.66 20.16
CA THR A 11 -8.36 1.85 19.50
C THR A 11 -8.44 3.14 18.71
N ALA A 12 -7.50 4.06 18.96
CA ALA A 12 -7.47 5.33 18.26
C ALA A 12 -7.48 5.08 16.73
N PRO A 13 -8.26 5.85 15.95
CA PRO A 13 -8.40 5.60 14.52
C PRO A 13 -7.11 5.90 13.74
N LEU A 14 -6.26 6.79 14.27
CA LEU A 14 -4.99 7.17 13.70
C LEU A 14 -3.81 6.69 14.54
N MET A 15 -2.76 6.30 13.84
CA MET A 15 -1.47 5.88 14.36
C MET A 15 -0.54 7.09 14.53
N ASP A 16 0.19 7.12 15.64
CA ASP A 16 1.24 8.11 15.86
C ASP A 16 2.42 7.93 14.89
N ASP A 17 3.09 9.03 14.54
CA ASP A 17 4.26 9.05 13.64
C ASP A 17 3.99 8.43 12.25
N LEU A 18 2.74 8.45 11.78
CA LEU A 18 2.29 7.75 10.57
C LEU A 18 3.21 7.95 9.35
N GLN A 19 3.53 9.20 9.00
CA GLN A 19 4.34 9.50 7.82
C GLN A 19 5.75 8.90 7.94
N THR A 20 6.38 9.01 9.11
CA THR A 20 7.69 8.40 9.39
C THR A 20 7.62 6.88 9.25
N ARG A 21 6.57 6.25 9.78
CA ARG A 21 6.39 4.79 9.72
C ARG A 21 6.16 4.31 8.29
N VAL A 22 5.35 5.01 7.50
CA VAL A 22 5.10 4.66 6.09
C VAL A 22 6.35 4.89 5.25
N ALA A 23 7.08 5.99 5.46
CA ALA A 23 8.35 6.25 4.78
C ALA A 23 9.41 5.16 5.06
N ALA A 24 9.44 4.64 6.29
CA ALA A 24 10.35 3.56 6.68
C ALA A 24 10.10 2.22 5.95
N LEU A 25 8.92 2.02 5.35
CA LEU A 25 8.62 0.82 4.55
C LEU A 25 9.40 0.78 3.24
N GLN A 26 9.87 1.92 2.73
CA GLN A 26 10.43 2.01 1.38
C GLN A 26 11.67 1.12 1.19
N ALA A 27 12.63 1.20 2.11
CA ALA A 27 13.87 0.44 2.04
C ALA A 27 13.66 -1.09 2.03
N PRO A 28 12.90 -1.70 2.96
CA PRO A 28 12.66 -3.14 2.91
C PRO A 28 11.80 -3.55 1.71
N LEU A 29 10.88 -2.71 1.23
CA LEU A 29 10.10 -2.98 0.01
C LEU A 29 10.97 -2.99 -1.25
N ASP A 30 11.93 -2.05 -1.37
CA ASP A 30 12.88 -2.01 -2.48
C ASP A 30 13.81 -3.23 -2.47
N ALA A 31 14.27 -3.64 -1.29
CA ALA A 31 15.06 -4.85 -1.13
C ALA A 31 14.27 -6.10 -1.55
N LEU A 32 13.01 -6.21 -1.14
CA LEU A 32 12.12 -7.31 -1.53
C LEU A 32 11.91 -7.36 -3.04
N LEU A 33 11.61 -6.22 -3.66
CA LEU A 33 11.40 -6.11 -5.11
C LEU A 33 12.66 -6.48 -5.90
N ALA A 34 13.83 -6.04 -5.45
CA ALA A 34 15.10 -6.42 -6.05
C ALA A 34 15.32 -7.94 -5.98
N ARG A 35 15.05 -8.57 -4.82
CA ARG A 35 15.14 -10.03 -4.68
C ARG A 35 14.15 -10.77 -5.57
N ALA A 36 12.89 -10.35 -5.62
CA ALA A 36 11.91 -10.93 -6.53
C ALA A 36 12.34 -10.80 -8.00
N THR A 37 12.91 -9.65 -8.37
CA THR A 37 13.42 -9.41 -9.72
C THR A 37 14.56 -10.36 -10.08
N ASP A 38 15.52 -10.57 -9.18
CA ASP A 38 16.63 -11.51 -9.39
C ASP A 38 16.13 -12.95 -9.54
N GLN A 39 15.20 -13.37 -8.67
CA GLN A 39 14.62 -14.71 -8.69
C GLN A 39 13.85 -14.98 -9.98
N VAL A 40 12.96 -14.06 -10.37
CA VAL A 40 12.20 -14.20 -11.62
C VAL A 40 13.13 -14.13 -12.83
N ARG A 41 14.14 -13.25 -12.83
CA ARG A 41 15.15 -13.20 -13.89
C ARG A 41 15.85 -14.55 -14.07
N ALA A 42 16.20 -15.24 -12.99
CA ALA A 42 16.80 -16.57 -13.06
C ALA A 42 15.86 -17.61 -13.69
N MET A 43 14.54 -17.49 -13.49
CA MET A 43 13.53 -18.37 -14.09
C MET A 43 13.33 -18.12 -15.58
N VAL A 44 13.46 -16.86 -16.02
CA VAL A 44 13.11 -16.45 -17.40
C VAL A 44 14.31 -16.20 -18.31
N SER A 45 15.53 -16.47 -17.85
CA SER A 45 16.75 -16.26 -18.64
C SER A 45 17.33 -17.56 -19.18
N ASP A 46 17.81 -17.53 -20.42
CA ASP A 46 18.62 -18.57 -21.04
C ASP A 46 19.84 -17.94 -21.72
N GLY A 47 21.03 -18.50 -21.51
CA GLY A 47 22.28 -17.95 -22.05
C GLY A 47 22.55 -16.48 -21.66
N GLY A 48 22.06 -16.05 -20.49
CA GLY A 48 22.21 -14.67 -19.99
C GLY A 48 21.27 -13.63 -20.64
N ARG A 49 20.27 -14.07 -21.42
CA ARG A 49 19.24 -13.19 -22.00
C ARG A 49 17.86 -13.65 -21.57
N ILE A 50 16.92 -12.69 -21.50
CA ILE A 50 15.51 -13.01 -21.27
C ILE A 50 14.99 -13.81 -22.46
N SER A 51 14.39 -14.97 -22.19
CA SER A 51 13.77 -15.85 -23.18
C SER A 51 12.26 -15.68 -23.14
N GLY A 52 11.65 -15.28 -24.26
CA GLY A 52 10.20 -15.15 -24.37
C GLY A 52 9.46 -16.45 -24.05
N GLY A 53 9.99 -17.59 -24.49
CA GLY A 53 9.41 -18.89 -24.17
C GLY A 53 9.45 -19.23 -22.67
N LEU A 54 10.50 -18.81 -21.96
CA LEU A 54 10.56 -18.99 -20.50
C LEU A 54 9.67 -17.97 -19.78
N VAL A 55 9.49 -16.76 -20.30
CA VAL A 55 8.51 -15.80 -19.77
C VAL A 55 7.10 -16.37 -19.90
N ASP A 56 6.73 -16.95 -21.05
CA ASP A 56 5.42 -17.56 -21.26
C ASP A 56 5.22 -18.77 -20.34
N ALA A 57 6.24 -19.63 -20.20
CA ALA A 57 6.19 -20.79 -19.30
C ALA A 57 6.09 -20.38 -17.81
N ASN A 58 6.64 -19.22 -17.44
CA ASN A 58 6.64 -18.67 -16.08
C ASN A 58 5.78 -17.40 -15.97
N GLN A 59 4.73 -17.27 -16.78
CA GLN A 59 3.95 -16.04 -16.91
C GLN A 59 3.37 -15.57 -15.57
N ARG A 60 2.95 -16.50 -14.71
CA ARG A 60 2.46 -16.18 -13.36
C ARG A 60 3.51 -15.45 -12.53
N ALA A 61 4.77 -15.88 -12.56
CA ALA A 61 5.85 -15.23 -11.82
C ALA A 61 6.20 -13.86 -12.45
N ALA A 62 6.22 -13.78 -13.79
CA ALA A 62 6.47 -12.52 -14.50
C ALA A 62 5.39 -11.46 -14.22
N HIS A 63 4.12 -11.84 -14.30
CA HIS A 63 3.00 -10.95 -13.95
C HIS A 63 2.97 -10.64 -12.46
N GLY A 64 3.21 -11.63 -11.60
CA GLY A 64 3.28 -11.43 -10.15
C GLY A 64 4.36 -10.42 -9.75
N LEU A 65 5.52 -10.44 -10.42
CA LEU A 65 6.57 -9.44 -10.23
C LEU A 65 6.08 -8.02 -10.62
N ALA A 66 5.35 -7.89 -11.72
CA ALA A 66 4.78 -6.60 -12.12
C ALA A 66 3.75 -6.07 -11.11
N TRP A 67 2.93 -6.95 -10.54
CA TRP A 67 2.00 -6.60 -9.46
C TRP A 67 2.72 -6.20 -8.18
N LEU A 68 3.76 -6.94 -7.77
CA LEU A 68 4.59 -6.56 -6.63
C LEU A 68 5.22 -5.17 -6.85
N ALA A 69 5.82 -4.94 -8.02
CA ALA A 69 6.41 -3.64 -8.37
C ALA A 69 5.38 -2.51 -8.31
N THR A 70 4.16 -2.77 -8.78
CA THR A 70 3.04 -1.81 -8.72
C THR A 70 2.69 -1.45 -7.28
N TYR A 71 2.64 -2.42 -6.37
CA TYR A 71 2.29 -2.17 -4.96
C TYR A 71 3.42 -1.45 -4.22
N VAL A 72 4.68 -1.80 -4.50
CA VAL A 72 5.85 -1.09 -3.98
C VAL A 72 5.83 0.38 -4.44
N GLU A 73 5.57 0.63 -5.72
CA GLU A 73 5.44 1.99 -6.25
C GLU A 73 4.25 2.73 -5.65
N ALA A 74 3.10 2.08 -5.49
CA ALA A 74 1.92 2.71 -4.91
C ALA A 74 2.19 3.19 -3.47
N ILE A 75 2.84 2.38 -2.63
CA ILE A 75 3.23 2.79 -1.28
C ILE A 75 4.22 3.97 -1.34
N ARG A 76 5.20 3.94 -2.26
CA ARG A 76 6.14 5.04 -2.47
C ARG A 76 5.42 6.35 -2.81
N GLN A 77 4.50 6.30 -3.77
CA GLN A 77 3.77 7.48 -4.23
C GLN A 77 2.78 8.00 -3.20
N MET A 78 2.11 7.13 -2.44
CA MET A 78 1.28 7.54 -1.29
C MET A 78 2.12 8.24 -0.21
N SER A 79 3.30 7.71 0.11
CA SER A 79 4.23 8.35 1.05
C SER A 79 4.65 9.74 0.57
N ALA A 80 5.07 9.85 -0.70
CA ALA A 80 5.49 11.11 -1.29
C ALA A 80 4.34 12.13 -1.41
N TRP A 81 3.13 11.68 -1.71
CA TRP A 81 1.92 12.51 -1.71
C TRP A 81 1.67 13.11 -0.31
N ALA A 82 1.71 12.29 0.73
CA ALA A 82 1.53 12.75 2.11
C ALA A 82 2.59 13.77 2.54
N THR A 83 3.85 13.55 2.15
CA THR A 83 4.94 14.52 2.40
C THR A 83 4.65 15.87 1.74
N ARG A 84 4.33 15.88 0.43
CA ARG A 84 4.02 17.14 -0.29
C ARG A 84 2.82 17.87 0.30
N LEU A 85 1.77 17.14 0.67
CA LEU A 85 0.61 17.74 1.34
C LEU A 85 0.97 18.32 2.71
N SER A 86 1.89 17.69 3.44
CA SER A 86 2.32 18.19 4.75
C SER A 86 3.12 19.49 4.60
N GLU A 87 4.03 19.54 3.62
CA GLU A 87 4.78 20.75 3.26
C GLU A 87 3.86 21.89 2.83
N ALA A 88 2.76 21.57 2.13
CA ALA A 88 1.74 22.53 1.72
C ALA A 88 0.70 22.87 2.82
N GLY A 89 0.80 22.28 4.02
CA GLY A 89 -0.18 22.47 5.10
C GLY A 89 -1.58 21.91 4.82
N ALA A 90 -1.69 20.99 3.86
CA ALA A 90 -2.93 20.38 3.38
C ALA A 90 -3.11 18.91 3.81
N PHE A 91 -2.19 18.35 4.59
CA PHE A 91 -2.29 16.99 5.12
C PHE A 91 -3.15 16.97 6.39
N GLY A 92 -4.43 16.63 6.24
CA GLY A 92 -5.41 16.55 7.33
C GLY A 92 -5.73 15.12 7.77
N GLU A 93 -6.80 14.99 8.55
CA GLU A 93 -7.24 13.72 9.13
C GLU A 93 -7.67 12.70 8.05
N MET A 94 -8.36 13.17 7.01
CA MET A 94 -8.81 12.29 5.91
C MET A 94 -7.61 11.72 5.15
N GLU A 95 -6.62 12.56 4.84
CA GLU A 95 -5.39 12.17 4.15
C GLU A 95 -4.58 11.18 4.98
N ALA A 96 -4.47 11.40 6.29
CA ALA A 96 -3.81 10.49 7.21
C ALA A 96 -4.50 9.12 7.26
N LEU A 97 -5.83 9.08 7.31
CA LEU A 97 -6.59 7.83 7.29
C LEU A 97 -6.44 7.08 5.96
N LEU A 98 -6.48 7.80 4.83
CA LEU A 98 -6.24 7.21 3.50
C LEU A 98 -4.85 6.60 3.41
N LEU A 99 -3.82 7.33 3.84
CA LEU A 99 -2.43 6.85 3.87
C LEU A 99 -2.29 5.60 4.76
N GLN A 100 -2.83 5.65 5.98
CA GLN A 100 -2.72 4.56 6.95
C GLN A 100 -3.42 3.29 6.47
N ILE A 101 -4.64 3.41 5.98
CA ILE A 101 -5.44 2.28 5.48
C ILE A 101 -4.80 1.71 4.23
N GLY A 102 -4.47 2.56 3.25
CA GLY A 102 -3.89 2.15 1.97
C GLY A 102 -2.54 1.45 2.15
N ALA A 103 -1.62 2.06 2.89
CA ALA A 103 -0.31 1.46 3.14
C ALA A 103 -0.42 0.15 3.94
N GLY A 104 -1.30 0.10 4.95
CA GLY A 104 -1.50 -1.12 5.74
C GLY A 104 -2.09 -2.27 4.92
N GLU A 105 -3.09 -1.99 4.09
CA GLU A 105 -3.70 -2.98 3.21
C GLU A 105 -2.71 -3.50 2.17
N TYR A 106 -1.97 -2.59 1.50
CA TYR A 106 -1.02 -3.00 0.46
C TYR A 106 0.14 -3.77 1.04
N LEU A 107 0.63 -3.41 2.23
CA LEU A 107 1.66 -4.17 2.93
C LEU A 107 1.16 -5.58 3.30
N ALA A 108 -0.06 -5.70 3.82
CA ALA A 108 -0.66 -7.00 4.13
C ALA A 108 -0.82 -7.88 2.88
N GLN A 109 -1.23 -7.30 1.74
CA GLN A 109 -1.34 -8.03 0.48
C GLN A 109 0.02 -8.39 -0.12
N ILE A 110 1.06 -7.56 0.01
CA ILE A 110 2.43 -7.95 -0.38
C ILE A 110 2.87 -9.20 0.39
N ILE A 111 2.57 -9.28 1.70
CA ILE A 111 2.95 -10.42 2.55
C ILE A 111 2.06 -11.65 2.29
N GLY A 112 0.74 -11.47 2.18
CA GLY A 112 -0.23 -12.56 2.09
C GLY A 112 -0.57 -13.03 0.67
N GLY A 113 -0.32 -12.19 -0.32
CA GLY A 113 -0.63 -12.40 -1.73
C GLY A 113 -1.45 -11.25 -2.33
N ILE A 114 -1.05 -10.79 -3.52
CA ILE A 114 -1.69 -9.69 -4.25
C ILE A 114 -2.74 -10.26 -5.20
N PRO A 115 -4.01 -9.82 -5.15
CA PRO A 115 -5.02 -10.23 -6.11
C PRO A 115 -4.73 -9.61 -7.48
N MET A 116 -4.37 -10.43 -8.46
CA MET A 116 -4.22 -10.00 -9.85
C MET A 116 -5.57 -9.99 -10.57
N ASN A 117 -6.45 -10.92 -10.17
CA ASN A 117 -7.86 -10.97 -10.51
C ASN A 117 -8.60 -11.78 -9.41
N GLN A 118 -9.88 -12.10 -9.59
CA GLN A 118 -10.68 -12.81 -8.59
C GLN A 118 -10.21 -14.25 -8.30
N GLY A 119 -9.51 -14.90 -9.24
CA GLY A 119 -9.04 -16.28 -9.12
C GLY A 119 -7.52 -16.42 -8.99
N GLU A 120 -6.76 -15.36 -9.25
CA GLU A 120 -5.30 -15.41 -9.30
C GLU A 120 -4.68 -14.44 -8.30
N MET A 121 -3.90 -15.02 -7.39
CA MET A 121 -3.15 -14.31 -6.37
C MET A 121 -1.66 -14.47 -6.65
N ALA A 122 -0.92 -13.37 -6.77
CA ALA A 122 0.53 -13.37 -6.81
C ALA A 122 1.06 -13.52 -5.37
N ARG A 123 1.54 -14.72 -5.01
CA ARG A 123 2.12 -14.96 -3.69
C ARG A 123 3.63 -14.75 -3.71
N PRO A 124 4.24 -14.35 -2.58
CA PRO A 124 5.70 -14.25 -2.50
C PRO A 124 6.44 -15.54 -2.90
N SER A 125 5.88 -16.71 -2.57
CA SER A 125 6.44 -18.00 -2.97
C SER A 125 6.50 -18.21 -4.49
N ASP A 126 5.53 -17.65 -5.23
CA ASP A 126 5.50 -17.73 -6.70
C ASP A 126 6.63 -16.90 -7.34
N LEU A 127 7.20 -15.97 -6.57
CA LEU A 127 8.34 -15.12 -6.96
C LEU A 127 9.67 -15.64 -6.41
N GLY A 128 9.68 -16.83 -5.79
CA GLY A 128 10.87 -17.41 -5.18
C GLY A 128 11.32 -16.70 -3.89
N LEU A 129 10.43 -15.95 -3.23
CA LEU A 129 10.70 -15.27 -1.95
C LEU A 129 10.45 -16.20 -0.78
N SER A 130 11.33 -16.15 0.21
CA SER A 130 11.23 -16.89 1.47
C SER A 130 10.54 -16.09 2.57
N THR A 131 10.18 -16.76 3.67
CA THR A 131 9.73 -16.07 4.88
C THR A 131 10.79 -15.13 5.46
N GLY A 132 12.08 -15.44 5.27
CA GLY A 132 13.19 -14.59 5.69
C GLY A 132 13.24 -13.27 4.91
N ASP A 133 12.90 -13.30 3.62
CA ASP A 133 12.81 -12.09 2.79
C ASP A 133 11.65 -11.18 3.22
N LEU A 134 10.57 -11.77 3.73
CA LEU A 134 9.38 -11.05 4.21
C LEU A 134 9.49 -10.56 5.66
N ALA A 135 10.37 -11.14 6.47
CA ALA A 135 10.49 -10.85 7.90
C ALA A 135 10.59 -9.34 8.23
N PRO A 136 11.36 -8.51 7.49
CA PRO A 136 11.43 -7.07 7.75
C PRO A 136 10.09 -6.32 7.62
N LEU A 137 9.12 -6.91 6.93
CA LEU A 137 7.79 -6.33 6.71
C LEU A 137 6.77 -6.80 7.75
N MET A 138 6.97 -7.98 8.37
CA MET A 138 5.98 -8.62 9.25
C MET A 138 5.81 -7.92 10.60
N ASP A 139 6.83 -7.22 11.09
CA ASP A 139 6.79 -6.52 12.38
C ASP A 139 6.46 -5.02 12.26
N GLN A 140 6.11 -4.57 11.05
CA GLN A 140 5.84 -3.16 10.78
C GLN A 140 4.49 -2.75 11.38
N PRO A 141 4.43 -1.72 12.25
CA PRO A 141 3.17 -1.27 12.85
C PRO A 141 2.08 -0.91 11.82
N VAL A 142 2.51 -0.43 10.64
CA VAL A 142 1.63 -0.07 9.51
C VAL A 142 0.74 -1.23 9.07
N LEU A 143 1.10 -2.50 9.31
CA LEU A 143 0.23 -3.66 9.04
C LEU A 143 -1.12 -3.59 9.75
N ALA A 144 -1.17 -2.97 10.93
CA ALA A 144 -2.42 -2.77 11.67
C ALA A 144 -3.20 -1.52 11.20
N GLY A 145 -2.70 -0.80 10.19
CA GLY A 145 -3.23 0.48 9.74
C GLY A 145 -4.64 0.42 9.16
N ASN A 146 -5.00 -0.69 8.48
CA ASN A 146 -6.35 -0.93 8.00
C ASN A 146 -7.25 -1.52 9.11
N SER A 147 -7.48 -0.73 10.17
CA SER A 147 -8.31 -1.14 11.30
C SER A 147 -9.80 -0.81 11.08
N PRO A 148 -10.74 -1.51 11.75
CA PRO A 148 -12.15 -1.14 11.74
C PRO A 148 -12.41 0.31 12.19
N ALA A 149 -11.66 0.79 13.20
CA ALA A 149 -11.77 2.15 13.71
C ALA A 149 -11.34 3.20 12.67
N ALA A 150 -10.22 2.96 11.99
CA ALA A 150 -9.74 3.82 10.91
C ALA A 150 -10.75 3.89 9.76
N ARG A 151 -11.26 2.73 9.30
CA ARG A 151 -12.28 2.68 8.24
C ARG A 151 -13.56 3.40 8.64
N ALA A 152 -14.05 3.18 9.86
CA ALA A 152 -15.25 3.83 10.36
C ALA A 152 -15.09 5.36 10.39
N ARG A 153 -13.94 5.86 10.85
CA ARG A 153 -13.67 7.30 10.88
C ARG A 153 -13.54 7.89 9.48
N LEU A 154 -12.85 7.20 8.56
CA LEU A 154 -12.74 7.65 7.17
C LEU A 154 -14.12 7.76 6.53
N VAL A 155 -15.00 6.76 6.70
CA VAL A 155 -16.36 6.80 6.18
C VAL A 155 -17.18 7.95 6.77
N ALA A 156 -17.01 8.26 8.06
CA ALA A 156 -17.66 9.43 8.66
C ALA A 156 -17.22 10.73 7.98
N LEU A 157 -15.91 10.93 7.80
CA LEU A 157 -15.37 12.09 7.09
C LEU A 157 -15.85 12.16 5.63
N MET A 158 -15.92 11.02 4.93
CA MET A 158 -16.42 10.96 3.56
C MET A 158 -17.89 11.40 3.46
N ARG A 159 -18.71 11.06 4.46
CA ARG A 159 -20.11 11.51 4.52
C ARG A 159 -20.23 13.00 4.80
N GLU A 160 -19.31 13.54 5.59
CA GLU A 160 -19.24 14.98 5.91
C GLU A 160 -18.64 15.82 4.76
N ASN A 161 -17.99 15.18 3.77
CA ASN A 161 -17.27 15.81 2.65
C ASN A 161 -18.18 16.33 1.53
N HIS A 162 -19.25 17.04 1.89
CA HIS A 162 -20.20 17.58 0.93
C HIS A 162 -19.55 18.65 0.04
N GLY A 163 -19.78 18.55 -1.27
CA GLY A 163 -19.36 19.57 -2.24
C GLY A 163 -17.89 19.51 -2.67
N ARG A 164 -17.11 18.51 -2.24
CA ARG A 164 -15.75 18.27 -2.76
C ARG A 164 -15.75 17.18 -3.82
N ALA A 165 -14.93 17.36 -4.85
CA ALA A 165 -14.81 16.42 -5.97
C ALA A 165 -14.07 15.12 -5.61
N THR A 166 -13.23 15.14 -4.56
CA THR A 166 -12.42 14.00 -4.12
C THR A 166 -12.53 13.77 -2.62
N PHE A 167 -12.24 12.54 -2.19
CA PHE A 167 -11.96 12.22 -0.80
C PHE A 167 -10.47 12.40 -0.54
N GLY A 168 -10.14 13.47 0.18
CA GLY A 168 -8.79 13.90 0.45
C GLY A 168 -8.26 14.85 -0.63
N ALA A 169 -7.35 15.73 -0.23
CA ALA A 169 -6.65 16.64 -1.12
C ALA A 169 -5.78 15.86 -2.12
N THR A 170 -5.84 16.22 -3.39
CA THR A 170 -5.08 15.50 -4.43
C THR A 170 -3.59 15.89 -4.45
N GLY A 171 -3.29 17.11 -3.99
CA GLY A 171 -1.95 17.69 -4.05
C GLY A 171 -1.57 18.19 -5.45
N LEU A 172 -2.53 18.32 -6.36
CA LEU A 172 -2.37 19.04 -7.61
C LEU A 172 -2.30 20.55 -7.36
N ASP A 173 -1.76 21.28 -8.34
CA ASP A 173 -1.77 22.74 -8.32
C ASP A 173 -3.19 23.32 -8.52
N GLU A 174 -3.31 24.62 -8.27
CA GLU A 174 -4.58 25.35 -8.36
C GLU A 174 -5.18 25.30 -9.77
N GLU A 175 -4.36 25.31 -10.82
CA GLU A 175 -4.85 25.27 -12.21
C GLU A 175 -5.52 23.93 -12.52
N LEU A 176 -4.92 22.82 -12.10
CA LEU A 176 -5.49 21.49 -12.28
C LEU A 176 -6.71 21.24 -11.38
N GLU A 177 -6.78 21.83 -10.19
CA GLU A 177 -7.99 21.78 -9.36
C GLU A 177 -9.12 22.63 -9.96
N MET A 178 -8.82 23.79 -10.55
CA MET A 178 -9.82 24.57 -11.30
C MET A 178 -10.37 23.81 -12.51
N ILE A 179 -9.50 23.10 -13.25
CA ILE A 179 -9.94 22.23 -14.35
C ILE A 179 -10.86 21.13 -13.82
N ARG A 180 -10.56 20.52 -12.67
CA ARG A 180 -11.43 19.51 -12.04
C ARG A 180 -12.80 20.07 -11.68
N ASP A 181 -12.86 21.29 -11.15
CA ASP A 181 -14.15 21.89 -10.79
C ASP A 181 -15.01 22.23 -12.02
N GLN A 182 -14.38 22.39 -13.20
CA GLN A 182 -15.06 22.70 -14.45
C GLN A 182 -15.65 21.47 -15.17
N PHE A 183 -15.06 20.28 -15.04
CA PHE A 183 -15.38 19.08 -15.84
C PHE A 183 -15.78 17.86 -14.98
#